data_AF-A0A7C5Y096-F1
#
_entry.id   AF-A0A7C5Y096-F1
#
_cell.length_a   1.000
_cell.length_b   1.000
_cell.length_c   1.000
_cell.angle_alpha   90.00
_cell.angle_beta   90.00
_cell.angle_gamma   90.00
#
_symmetry.space_group_name_H-M   'P 1'
#
loop_
_entity.id
_entity.type
_entity.pdbx_description
1 polymer ?
#
loop_
_entity_poly.entity_id
_entity_poly.type
_entity_poly.pdbx_seq_one_letter_code
_entity_poly.pdbx_strand_id
1 'polypeptide(L)' 'MIYLGLGLGVLILSIILLILSIGYMQNGLVATSLLSALIGFTLLSGSLYILKLSAYVYSVSKTFEKERREQ' A
#
# COMPACT_ATOMS: atom_id res chain seq x y z
N MET A 1 5.50 10.53 9.09
CA MET A 1 4.04 10.32 9.21
C MET A 1 3.32 10.37 7.86
N ILE A 2 3.62 11.35 6.99
CA ILE A 2 2.95 11.49 5.67
C ILE A 2 3.03 10.22 4.81
N TYR A 3 4.23 9.63 4.65
CA TYR A 3 4.41 8.40 3.87
C TYR A 3 3.64 7.19 4.42
N LEU A 4 3.56 7.06 5.75
CA LEU A 4 2.82 5.98 6.39
C LEU A 4 1.31 6.13 6.14
N GLY A 5 0.78 7.35 6.29
CA GLY A 5 -0.63 7.65 6.04
C GLY A 5 -1.01 7.45 4.57
N LEU A 6 -0.14 7.86 3.64
CA LEU A 6 -0.35 7.69 2.21
C LEU A 6 -0.31 6.20 1.81
N GLY A 7 0.64 5.44 2.37
CA GLY A 7 0.72 3.99 2.18
C GLY A 7 -0.54 3.26 2.68
N LEU A 8 -1.00 3.58 3.89
CA LEU A 8 -2.25 3.03 4.45
C LEU A 8 -3.49 3.41 3.63
N GLY A 9 -3.57 4.65 3.16
CA GLY A 9 -4.69 5.09 2.31
C GLY A 9 -4.76 4.32 1.00
N VAL A 10 -3.63 4.18 0.30
CA VAL A 10 -3.54 3.41 -0.95
C VAL A 10 -3.81 1.93 -0.71
N LEU A 11 -3.37 1.38 0.43
CA LEU A 11 -3.65 0.00 0.83
C LEU A 11 -5.17 -0.24 0.95
N ILE A 12 -5.88 0.62 1.68
CA ILE A 12 -7.35 0.50 1.84
C ILE A 12 -8.05 0.60 0.48
N LEU A 13 -7.64 1.57 -0.35
CA LEU A 13 -8.21 1.74 -1.69
C LEU A 13 -8.01 0.48 -2.56
N SER A 14 -6.83 -0.13 -2.47
CA SER A 14 -6.51 -1.36 -3.20
C SER A 14 -7.41 -2.52 -2.79
N ILE A 15 -7.69 -2.68 -1.49
CA ILE A 15 -8.57 -3.72 -0.97
C ILE A 15 -10.00 -3.51 -1.47
N ILE A 16 -10.49 -2.27 -1.45
CA ILE A 16 -11.84 -1.94 -1.95
C ILE A 16 -11.97 -2.32 -3.43
N LEU A 17 -10.98 -2.00 -4.26
CA LEU A 17 -10.98 -2.35 -5.69
C LEU A 17 -10.95 -3.86 -5.94
N LEU A 18 -10.24 -4.62 -5.10
CA LEU A 18 -10.23 -6.07 -5.16
C LEU A 18 -11.58 -6.67 -4.78
N ILE A 19 -12.25 -6.12 -3.76
CA ILE A 19 -13.61 -6.53 -3.38
C ILE A 19 -14.59 -6.20 -4.52
N LEU A 20 -14.49 -5.00 -5.11
CA LEU A 20 -15.31 -4.58 -6.24
C LEU A 20 -15.11 -5.48 -7.46
N SER A 21 -13.87 -5.93 -7.72
CA SER A 21 -13.58 -6.91 -8.76
C SER A 21 -14.40 -8.19 -8.60
N ILE A 22 -14.51 -8.71 -7.37
CA ILE A 22 -15.31 -9.91 -7.08
C ILE A 22 -16.79 -9.65 -7.40
N GLY A 23 -17.31 -8.48 -7.00
CA GLY A 23 -18.68 -8.07 -7.32
C GLY A 23 -18.95 -7.94 -8.82
N TYR A 24 -18.00 -7.39 -9.59
CA TYR A 24 -18.13 -7.33 -11.05
C TYR A 24 -18.13 -8.72 -11.69
N MET A 25 -17.35 -9.66 -11.16
CA MET A 25 -17.32 -11.04 -11.65
C MET A 25 -18.66 -11.75 -11.41
N GLN A 26 -19.28 -11.52 -10.25
CA GLN A 26 -20.61 -12.07 -9.94
C GLN A 26 -21.70 -11.56 -10.88
N ASN A 27 -21.58 -10.32 -11.39
CA ASN A 27 -22.52 -9.72 -12.33
C ASN A 27 -22.23 -10.04 -13.81
N GLY A 28 -21.30 -10.96 -14.09
CA GLY A 28 -20.93 -11.34 -15.46
C GLY A 28 -20.04 -10.32 -16.20
N LEU A 29 -19.56 -9.28 -15.51
CA LEU A 29 -18.69 -8.24 -16.08
C LEU A 29 -17.21 -8.62 -15.95
N VAL A 30 -16.79 -9.63 -16.71
CA VAL A 30 -15.45 -10.25 -16.60
C VAL A 30 -14.31 -9.28 -16.95
N ALA A 31 -14.48 -8.45 -17.98
CA ALA A 31 -13.46 -7.47 -18.36
C ALA A 31 -13.26 -6.40 -17.28
N THR A 32 -14.36 -5.90 -16.71
CA THR A 32 -14.34 -4.89 -15.65
C THR A 32 -13.80 -5.47 -14.34
N SER A 33 -14.11 -6.72 -14.01
CA SER A 33 -13.52 -7.39 -12.86
C SER A 33 -12.01 -7.53 -13.02
N LEU A 34 -11.54 -8.00 -14.18
CA LEU A 34 -10.12 -8.14 -14.45
C LEU A 34 -9.39 -6.80 -14.34
N LEU A 35 -9.96 -5.74 -14.92
CA LEU A 35 -9.39 -4.39 -14.86
C LEU A 35 -9.32 -3.87 -13.42
N SER A 36 -10.39 -4.02 -12.65
CA SER A 36 -10.44 -3.61 -11.24
C SER A 36 -9.44 -4.40 -10.39
N ALA A 37 -9.30 -5.71 -10.64
CA ALA A 37 -8.29 -6.53 -9.99
C ALA A 37 -6.88 -6.07 -10.32
N LEU A 38 -6.59 -5.80 -11.59
CA LEU A 38 -5.26 -5.36 -12.04
C LEU A 38 -4.85 -4.03 -11.37
N ILE A 39 -5.77 -3.07 -11.32
CA ILE A 39 -5.55 -1.78 -10.65
C ILE A 39 -5.40 -2.00 -9.15
N GLY A 40 -6.27 -2.80 -8.53
CA GLY A 40 -6.20 -3.16 -7.11
C GLY A 40 -4.85 -3.79 -6.75
N PHE A 41 -4.38 -4.78 -7.49
CA PHE A 41 -3.07 -5.41 -7.26
C PHE A 41 -1.89 -4.46 -7.47
N THR A 42 -1.96 -3.58 -8.47
CA THR A 42 -0.92 -2.59 -8.72
C THR A 42 -0.80 -1.60 -7.57
N LEU A 43 -1.95 -1.08 -7.09
CA LEU A 43 -2.01 -0.19 -5.94
C LEU A 43 -1.58 -0.91 -4.66
N LEU A 44 -1.94 -2.18 -4.49
CA LEU A 44 -1.50 -3.00 -3.36
C LEU A 44 0.04 -3.09 -3.33
N SER A 45 0.65 -3.44 -4.46
CA SER A 45 2.12 -3.50 -4.59
C SER A 45 2.77 -2.15 -4.29
N GLY A 46 2.22 -1.06 -4.85
CA GLY A 46 2.70 0.30 -4.58
C GLY A 46 2.58 0.72 -3.10
N SER A 47 1.46 0.38 -2.45
CA SER A 47 1.23 0.71 -1.04
C SER A 47 2.25 0.02 -0.13
N LEU A 48 2.55 -1.26 -0.39
CA LEU A 48 3.56 -2.01 0.35
C LEU A 48 4.95 -1.42 0.17
N TYR A 49 5.29 -0.93 -1.02
CA TYR A 49 6.55 -0.23 -1.26
C TYR A 49 6.66 1.05 -0.42
N ILE A 50 5.60 1.86 -0.39
CA ILE A 50 5.53 3.09 0.42
C ILE A 50 5.64 2.78 1.91
N LEU A 51 4.98 1.72 2.38
CA LEU A 51 5.05 1.25 3.77
C LEU A 51 6.45 0.77 4.15
N LYS A 52 7.12 0.02 3.25
CA LYS A 52 8.53 -0.37 3.43
C LYS A 52 9.46 0.84 3.50
N LEU A 53 9.26 1.83 2.64
CA LEU A 53 10.05 3.06 2.63
C LEU A 53 9.87 3.83 3.94
N SER A 54 8.64 3.93 4.45
CA SER A 54 8.37 4.60 5.72
C SER A 54 8.99 3.89 6.92
N ALA A 55 8.99 2.54 6.94
CA ALA A 55 9.71 1.78 7.94
C ALA A 55 11.24 1.96 7.83
N TYR A 56 11.77 2.03 6.61
CA TYR A 56 13.19 2.27 6.37
C TYR A 56 13.63 3.64 6.92
N VAL A 57 12.93 4.71 6.55
CA VAL A 57 13.21 6.07 7.06
C VAL A 57 13.17 6.10 8.59
N TYR A 58 12.16 5.47 9.20
CA TYR A 58 12.06 5.38 10.65
C TYR A 58 13.26 4.66 11.29
N SER A 59 13.69 3.53 10.71
CA SER A 59 14.84 2.76 11.20
C SER A 59 16.15 3.54 11.10
N VAL A 60 16.36 4.24 9.99
CA VAL A 60 17.56 5.07 9.75
C VAL A 60 17.59 6.22 10.75
N SER A 61 16.49 6.96 10.91
CA SER A 61 16.41 8.05 11.89
C SER A 61 16.70 7.57 13.32
N LYS A 62 16.22 6.37 13.68
CA LYS A 62 16.46 5.78 15.00
C LYS A 62 17.91 5.34 15.21
N THR A 63 18.58 4.82 14.17
CA THR A 63 20.01 4.49 14.22
C THR A 63 20.86 5.73 14.49
N PHE A 64 20.62 6.82 13.76
CA PHE A 64 21.33 8.09 13.97
C PHE A 64 21.09 8.68 15.38
N GLU A 65 19.89 8.55 15.92
CA GLU A 65 19.62 9.00 17.30
C GLU A 65 20.37 8.17 18.35
N LYS A 66 20.60 6.89 18.08
CA LYS A 66 21.38 6.01 18.96
C LYS A 66 22.86 6.39 18.98
N GLU A 67 23.47 6.58 17.81
CA GLU A 67 24.89 6.99 17.71
C GLU A 67 25.15 8.34 18.38
N ARG A 68 24.20 9.27 18.32
CA ARG A 68 24.32 10.59 18.95
C ARG A 68 24.22 10.58 20.48
N ARG A 69 23.67 9.52 21.09
CA ARG A 69 23.60 9.36 22.54
C ARG A 69 24.79 8.59 23.13
N GLU A 70 25.58 7.94 22.28
CA GLU A 70 26.78 7.20 22.66
C GLU A 70 28.08 8.02 22.46
N GLN A 71 27.96 9.26 21.96
CA GLN A 71 29.00 10.29 21.96
C GLN A 71 28.72 11.34 23.05
#